data_AF-A0A920U3N7-F1
#
_entry.id   AF-A0A920U3N7-F1
#
_cell.length_a   1.000
_cell.length_b   1.000
_cell.length_c   1.000
_cell.angle_alpha   90.00
_cell.angle_beta   90.00
_cell.angle_gamma   90.00
#
_symmetry.space_group_name_H-M   'P 1'
#
loop_
_entity.id
_entity.type
_entity.pdbx_description
1 polymer ?
#
loop_
_entity_poly.entity_id
_entity_poly.type
_entity_poly.pdbx_seq_one_letter_code
_entity_poly.pdbx_strand_id
1 'polypeptide(L)'
;MNPGGRLIGGEWFKGENNTAYRTWDTLLRDRGLNFSFVDQPNFEQALRAGGFSTISIADRTLATMNLAEGYLRQVENKLYETLLSSLGEKGLASFMTWTRGRYQCFAEDGMRYGHFQAKKD
;
A
#
# COMPACT_ATOMS: atom_id res chain seq x y z
N MET A 1 -16.57 -12.17 -15.44
CA MET A 1 -15.56 -13.19 -15.81
C MET A 1 -16.27 -14.51 -16.01
N ASN A 2 -15.83 -15.31 -16.99
CA ASN A 2 -16.47 -16.59 -17.29
C ASN A 2 -16.20 -17.61 -16.16
N PRO A 3 -17.10 -18.59 -15.96
CA PRO A 3 -16.87 -19.73 -15.07
C PRO A 3 -15.50 -20.37 -15.31
N GLY A 4 -14.79 -20.67 -14.23
CA GLY A 4 -13.43 -21.21 -14.26
C GLY A 4 -12.31 -20.18 -14.44
N GLY A 5 -12.64 -18.91 -14.74
CA GLY A 5 -11.67 -17.83 -14.83
C GLY A 5 -10.98 -17.52 -13.50
N ARG A 6 -9.78 -16.92 -13.56
CA ARG A 6 -8.99 -16.57 -12.39
C ARG A 6 -8.78 -15.05 -12.30
N LEU A 7 -9.01 -14.49 -11.13
CA LEU A 7 -8.58 -13.14 -10.77
C LEU A 7 -7.30 -13.27 -9.95
N ILE A 8 -6.26 -12.55 -10.36
CA ILE A 8 -4.96 -12.54 -9.68
C ILE A 8 -4.52 -11.08 -9.58
N GLY A 9 -4.03 -10.67 -8.40
CA GLY A 9 -3.61 -9.29 -8.19
C GLY A 9 -2.81 -9.10 -6.91
N GLY A 10 -2.42 -7.86 -6.67
CA GLY A 10 -1.88 -7.40 -5.40
C GLY A 10 -2.79 -6.33 -4.82
N GLU A 11 -3.00 -6.36 -3.52
CA GLU A 11 -3.89 -5.42 -2.83
C GLU A 11 -3.26 -4.90 -1.53
N TRP A 12 -3.56 -3.63 -1.25
CA TRP A 12 -3.24 -2.93 -0.03
C TRP A 12 -4.39 -3.12 0.96
N PHE A 13 -4.13 -3.85 2.03
CA PHE A 13 -5.11 -4.08 3.08
C PHE A 13 -4.90 -3.09 4.22
N LYS A 14 -6.00 -2.61 4.80
CA LYS A 14 -5.95 -1.90 6.07
C LYS A 14 -5.49 -2.86 7.17
N GLY A 15 -4.47 -2.45 7.91
CA GLY A 15 -4.07 -3.12 9.15
C GLY A 15 -4.80 -2.50 10.34
N GLU A 16 -4.04 -2.06 11.33
CA GLU A 16 -4.54 -1.35 12.49
C GLU A 16 -4.96 0.09 12.16
N ASN A 17 -6.05 0.56 12.78
CA ASN A 17 -6.50 1.95 12.65
C ASN A 17 -5.67 2.88 13.56
N ASN A 18 -4.35 2.87 13.42
CA ASN A 18 -3.39 3.59 14.25
C ASN A 18 -3.04 5.00 13.70
N THR A 19 -2.12 5.69 14.38
CA THR A 19 -1.70 7.04 13.99
C THR A 19 -0.94 7.06 12.67
N ALA A 20 -0.09 6.07 12.38
CA ALA A 20 0.61 5.98 11.10
C ALA A 20 -0.37 5.80 9.92
N TYR A 21 -1.37 4.93 10.06
CA TYR A 21 -2.44 4.77 9.07
C TYR A 21 -3.20 6.09 8.84
N ARG A 22 -3.66 6.75 9.91
CA ARG A 22 -4.40 8.01 9.77
C ARG A 22 -3.56 9.10 9.11
N THR A 23 -2.29 9.21 9.48
CA THR A 23 -1.35 10.16 8.85
C THR A 23 -1.19 9.85 7.36
N TRP A 24 -1.01 8.58 7.01
CA TRP A 24 -0.87 8.13 5.63
C TRP A 24 -2.15 8.35 4.80
N ASP A 25 -3.32 8.00 5.34
CA ASP A 25 -4.62 8.20 4.67
C ASP A 25 -4.89 9.69 4.44
N THR A 26 -4.66 10.55 5.44
CA THR A 26 -4.76 12.01 5.26
C THR A 26 -3.80 12.50 4.18
N LEU A 27 -2.55 12.04 4.19
CA LEU A 27 -1.55 12.43 3.18
C LEU A 27 -1.98 12.08 1.74
N LEU A 28 -2.62 10.92 1.56
CA LEU A 28 -3.18 10.47 0.29
C LEU A 28 -4.35 11.37 -0.14
N ARG A 29 -5.30 11.62 0.76
CA ARG A 29 -6.48 12.46 0.50
C ARG A 29 -6.10 13.90 0.16
N ASP A 30 -5.14 14.47 0.87
CA ASP A 30 -4.62 15.82 0.61
C ASP A 30 -3.99 15.95 -0.78
N ARG A 31 -3.57 14.83 -1.38
CA ARG A 31 -3.05 14.75 -2.76
C ARG A 31 -4.11 14.34 -3.78
N GLY A 32 -5.38 14.30 -3.39
CA GLY A 32 -6.51 13.91 -4.24
C GLY A 32 -6.60 12.40 -4.50
N LEU A 33 -5.86 11.58 -3.76
CA LEU A 33 -5.87 10.13 -3.90
C LEU A 33 -6.89 9.52 -2.94
N ASN A 34 -8.01 9.08 -3.50
CA ASN A 34 -9.13 8.55 -2.74
C ASN A 34 -9.13 7.02 -2.76
N PHE A 35 -8.39 6.43 -1.82
CA PHE A 35 -8.41 4.99 -1.59
C PHE A 35 -9.44 4.61 -0.52
N SER A 36 -10.10 3.48 -0.72
CA SER A 36 -11.03 2.88 0.24
C SER A 36 -10.45 1.56 0.75
N PHE A 37 -9.43 1.65 1.61
CA PHE A 37 -8.77 0.48 2.16
C PHE A 37 -9.70 -0.31 3.08
N VAL A 38 -9.71 -1.63 2.90
CA VAL A 38 -10.42 -2.58 3.74
C VAL A 38 -9.44 -3.60 4.31
N ASP A 39 -9.78 -4.22 5.44
CA ASP A 39 -9.00 -5.34 5.95
C ASP A 39 -9.14 -6.58 5.05
N GLN A 40 -8.23 -7.53 5.22
CA GLN A 40 -8.22 -8.75 4.42
C GLN A 40 -9.54 -9.56 4.54
N PRO A 41 -10.14 -9.76 5.73
CA PRO A 41 -11.42 -10.47 5.84
C PRO A 41 -12.55 -9.85 5.01
N ASN A 42 -12.71 -8.52 5.04
CA ASN A 42 -13.73 -7.83 4.27
C ASN A 42 -13.46 -7.93 2.76
N PHE A 43 -12.20 -7.87 2.33
CA PHE A 43 -11.83 -8.11 0.94
C PHE A 43 -12.19 -9.53 0.48
N GLU A 44 -11.85 -10.55 1.28
CA GLU A 44 -12.21 -11.94 0.99
C GLU A 44 -13.73 -12.12 0.92
N GLN A 45 -14.48 -11.49 1.82
CA GLN A 45 -15.93 -11.52 1.79
C GLN A 45 -16.49 -10.88 0.51
N ALA A 46 -15.93 -9.75 0.08
CA ALA A 46 -16.34 -9.10 -1.16
C ALA A 46 -16.09 -9.99 -2.39
N LEU A 47 -14.96 -10.69 -2.44
CA LEU A 47 -14.68 -11.68 -3.49
C LEU A 47 -15.71 -12.83 -3.46
N ARG A 48 -16.05 -13.35 -2.28
CA ARG A 48 -17.09 -14.40 -2.16
C ARG A 48 -18.44 -13.92 -2.63
N ALA A 49 -18.85 -12.71 -2.24
CA ALA A 49 -20.08 -12.09 -2.71
C ALA A 49 -20.08 -11.88 -4.24
N GLY A 50 -18.90 -11.65 -4.83
CA GLY A 50 -18.69 -11.63 -6.28
C GLY A 50 -18.75 -13.00 -6.96
N GLY A 51 -19.04 -14.07 -6.22
CA GLY A 51 -19.14 -15.46 -6.69
C GLY A 51 -17.78 -16.05 -7.07
N PHE A 52 -16.73 -15.68 -6.34
CA PHE A 52 -15.44 -16.33 -6.41
C PHE A 52 -15.29 -17.38 -5.32
N SER A 53 -14.72 -18.52 -5.70
CA SER A 53 -14.28 -19.60 -4.82
C SER A 53 -12.75 -19.73 -4.84
N THR A 54 -12.22 -20.62 -3.99
CA THR A 54 -10.79 -20.92 -3.87
C THR A 54 -9.93 -19.65 -3.77
N ILE A 55 -10.23 -18.83 -2.76
CA ILE A 55 -9.51 -17.59 -2.48
C ILE A 55 -8.24 -17.93 -1.70
N SER A 56 -7.11 -17.39 -2.14
CA SER A 56 -5.83 -17.49 -1.45
C SER A 56 -5.14 -16.14 -1.48
N ILE A 57 -4.68 -15.69 -0.32
CA ILE A 57 -3.95 -14.44 -0.14
C ILE A 57 -2.62 -14.78 0.52
N ALA A 58 -1.52 -14.45 -0.16
CA ALA A 58 -0.18 -14.57 0.36
C ALA A 58 0.27 -13.22 0.93
N ASP A 59 0.61 -13.20 2.21
CA ASP A 59 1.15 -12.00 2.86
C ASP A 59 2.52 -11.63 2.25
N ARG A 60 2.62 -10.37 1.81
CA ARG A 60 3.81 -9.74 1.23
C ARG A 60 4.16 -8.44 1.95
N THR A 61 3.62 -8.23 3.15
CA THR A 61 3.80 -7.01 3.94
C THR A 61 5.28 -6.76 4.23
N LEU A 62 6.02 -7.74 4.74
CA LEU A 62 7.45 -7.60 5.02
C LEU A 62 8.26 -7.26 3.75
N ALA A 63 8.00 -7.94 2.64
CA ALA A 63 8.70 -7.68 1.38
C ALA A 63 8.42 -6.25 0.88
N THR A 64 7.17 -5.80 1.00
CA THR A 64 6.74 -4.46 0.56
C THR A 64 7.27 -3.37 1.48
N MET A 65 7.31 -3.62 2.79
CA MET A 65 7.94 -2.75 3.78
C MET A 65 9.43 -2.57 3.49
N ASN A 66 10.15 -3.65 3.21
CA ASN A 66 11.58 -3.59 2.87
C ASN A 66 11.83 -2.77 1.59
N LEU A 67 10.94 -2.85 0.60
CA LEU A 67 11.00 -1.98 -0.59
C LEU A 67 10.76 -0.52 -0.22
N ALA A 68 9.75 -0.22 0.60
CA ALA A 68 9.45 1.14 1.03
C ALA A 68 10.61 1.75 1.84
N GLU A 69 11.22 0.97 2.73
CA GLU A 69 12.41 1.35 3.48
C GLU A 69 13.59 1.60 2.53
N GLY A 70 13.83 0.71 1.56
CA GLY A 70 14.87 0.86 0.56
C GLY A 70 14.72 2.15 -0.26
N TYR A 71 13.49 2.49 -0.65
CA TYR A 71 13.20 3.76 -1.33
C TYR A 71 13.46 4.96 -0.44
N LEU A 72 13.03 4.93 0.82
CA LEU A 72 13.31 6.00 1.78
C LEU A 72 14.82 6.25 1.91
N ARG A 73 15.61 5.17 2.09
CA ARG A 73 17.09 5.27 2.16
C ARG A 73 17.71 5.83 0.89
N GLN A 74 17.15 5.54 -0.30
CA GLN A 74 17.65 6.12 -1.54
C GLN A 74 17.39 7.62 -1.61
N VAL A 75 16.21 8.08 -1.17
CA VAL A 75 15.87 9.52 -1.11
C VAL A 75 16.75 10.25 -0.12
N GLU A 76 16.95 9.69 1.07
CA GLU A 76 17.74 10.30 2.15
C GLU A 76 19.23 10.43 1.79
N ASN A 77 19.75 9.54 0.95
CA ASN A 77 21.18 9.48 0.67
C ASN A 77 21.50 9.80 -0.79
N LYS A 78 21.16 8.88 -1.70
CA LYS A 78 21.66 8.90 -3.08
C LYS A 78 20.98 9.96 -3.94
N LEU A 79 19.71 10.24 -3.68
CA LEU A 79 18.88 11.10 -4.52
C LEU A 79 18.66 12.48 -3.92
N TYR A 80 19.14 12.75 -2.70
CA TYR A 80 18.84 13.97 -1.95
C TYR A 80 19.16 15.23 -2.78
N GLU A 81 20.40 15.39 -3.22
CA GLU A 81 20.85 16.56 -3.98
C GLU A 81 20.13 16.69 -5.32
N THR A 82 19.89 15.57 -6.01
CA THR A 82 19.17 15.57 -7.29
C THR A 82 17.72 16.02 -7.11
N LEU A 83 17.05 15.54 -6.06
CA LEU A 83 15.68 15.91 -5.74
C LEU A 83 15.59 17.34 -5.21
N LEU A 84 16.56 17.79 -4.40
CA LEU A 84 16.65 19.18 -3.96
C LEU A 84 16.77 20.12 -5.17
N SER A 85 17.69 19.82 -6.08
CA SER A 85 17.90 20.62 -7.30
C SER A 85 16.67 20.62 -8.21
N SER A 86 15.97 19.49 -8.34
CA SER A 86 14.86 19.34 -9.29
C SER A 86 13.51 19.84 -8.73
N LEU A 87 13.27 19.66 -7.43
CA LEU A 87 11.98 19.91 -6.80
C LEU A 87 11.98 21.14 -5.88
N GLY A 88 13.16 21.67 -5.55
CA GLY A 88 13.36 22.65 -4.50
C GLY A 88 13.10 22.08 -3.10
N GLU A 89 13.39 22.87 -2.08
CA GLU A 89 13.26 22.46 -0.68
C GLU A 89 11.85 21.96 -0.33
N LYS A 90 10.82 22.71 -0.74
CA LYS A 90 9.42 22.35 -0.47
C LYS A 90 9.03 21.04 -1.15
N GLY A 91 9.48 20.85 -2.39
CA GLY A 91 9.19 19.64 -3.15
C GLY A 91 9.90 18.42 -2.59
N LEU A 92 11.17 18.55 -2.21
CA LEU A 92 11.92 17.52 -1.50
C LEU A 92 11.27 17.16 -0.16
N ALA A 93 10.91 18.17 0.65
CA ALA A 93 10.22 17.94 1.92
C ALA A 93 8.91 17.16 1.73
N SER A 94 8.09 17.54 0.75
CA SER A 94 6.86 16.83 0.40
C SER A 94 7.11 15.38 -0.04
N PHE A 95 8.15 15.15 -0.86
CA PHE A 95 8.54 13.81 -1.32
C PHE A 95 9.04 12.94 -0.16
N MET A 96 9.83 13.51 0.75
CA MET A 96 10.30 12.88 1.97
C MET A 96 9.16 12.49 2.92
N THR A 97 8.20 13.39 3.15
CA THR A 97 6.99 13.08 3.93
C THR A 97 6.25 11.89 3.32
N TRP A 98 6.17 11.83 1.99
CA TRP A 98 5.52 10.72 1.28
C TRP A 98 6.24 9.39 1.43
N THR A 99 7.54 9.33 1.15
CA THR A 99 8.29 8.08 1.24
C THR A 99 8.39 7.57 2.67
N ARG A 100 8.59 8.47 3.64
CA ARG A 100 8.61 8.14 5.06
C ARG A 100 7.25 7.69 5.56
N GLY A 101 6.18 8.40 5.22
CA GLY A 101 4.82 8.06 5.62
C GLY A 101 4.41 6.67 5.14
N ARG A 102 4.76 6.30 3.91
CA ARG A 102 4.52 4.95 3.37
C ARG A 102 5.23 3.88 4.19
N TYR A 103 6.52 4.06 4.47
CA TYR A 103 7.30 3.10 5.24
C TYR A 103 6.74 2.94 6.66
N GLN A 104 6.50 4.06 7.36
CA GLN A 104 5.96 4.06 8.73
C GLN A 104 4.58 3.38 8.79
N CYS A 105 3.74 3.61 7.78
CA CYS A 105 2.43 2.97 7.72
C CYS A 105 2.52 1.44 7.66
N PHE A 106 3.55 0.87 7.03
CA PHE A 106 3.81 -0.57 7.09
C PHE A 106 4.48 -1.00 8.40
N ALA A 107 5.51 -0.27 8.83
CA ALA A 107 6.31 -0.63 10.01
C ALA A 107 5.48 -0.65 11.30
N GLU A 108 4.42 0.16 11.38
CA GLU A 108 3.51 0.22 12.52
C GLU A 108 2.24 -0.63 12.31
N ASP A 109 2.19 -1.48 11.29
CA ASP A 109 1.01 -2.30 10.93
C ASP A 109 -0.25 -1.48 10.61
N GLY A 110 -0.11 -0.22 10.18
CA GLY A 110 -1.24 0.58 9.68
C GLY A 110 -1.78 0.08 8.34
N MET A 111 -0.92 -0.53 7.53
CA MET A 111 -1.25 -1.14 6.25
C MET A 111 -0.52 -2.46 6.09
N ARG A 112 -1.12 -3.37 5.32
CA ARG A 112 -0.57 -4.65 4.90
C ARG A 112 -0.65 -4.75 3.38
N TYR A 113 0.10 -5.68 2.79
CA TYR A 113 0.04 -5.93 1.37
C TYR A 113 0.05 -7.43 1.09
N GLY A 114 -0.83 -7.88 0.20
CA GLY A 114 -0.89 -9.29 -0.15
C GLY A 114 -1.14 -9.51 -1.64
N HIS A 115 -0.58 -10.62 -2.14
CA HIS A 115 -0.91 -11.12 -3.46
C HIS A 115 -2.07 -12.10 -3.33
N PHE A 116 -3.12 -11.89 -4.10
CA PHE A 116 -4.31 -12.74 -4.06
C PHE A 116 -4.54 -13.46 -5.38
N GLN A 117 -5.15 -14.63 -5.27
CA GLN A 117 -5.80 -15.32 -6.37
C GLN A 117 -7.21 -15.76 -5.95
N ALA A 118 -8.14 -15.75 -6.89
CA ALA A 118 -9.50 -16.22 -6.70
C ALA A 118 -10.02 -16.83 -8.00
N LYS A 119 -10.77 -17.93 -7.93
CA LYS A 119 -11.36 -18.59 -9.09
C LYS A 119 -12.85 -18.24 -9.17
N LYS A 120 -13.35 -17.93 -10.35
CA LYS A 120 -14.79 -17.74 -10.58
C LYS A 120 -15.46 -19.10 -10.67
N ASP A 121 -16.50 -19.29 -9.88
CA ASP A 121 -17.41 -20.43 -10.04
C ASP A 121 -18.11 -20.41 -11.41
#